data_AF-A0A3D4GXM7-F1
#
_entry.id   AF-A0A3D4GXM7-F1
#
_cell.length_a   1.000
_cell.length_b   1.000
_cell.length_c   1.000
_cell.angle_alpha   90.00
_cell.angle_beta   90.00
_cell.angle_gamma   90.00
#
_symmetry.space_group_name_H-M   'P 1'
#
loop_
_entity.id
_entity.type
_entity.pdbx_description
1 polymer ?
#
loop_
_entity_poly.entity_id
_entity_poly.type
_entity_poly.pdbx_seq_one_letter_code
_entity_poly.pdbx_strand_id
1 'polypeptide(L)'
;PEVATGTIAASGTLGQIIPPSIVLVLLGSILNVSIGDMFMGAVIPGLVLVSLYLVWIVIVAIARPEFAPAMPREDLDRFRGSGVVWRVVQAFVLPFALILAVLGSIFAGIASPTEAAAVGALGATLLTTFQRKFTYETLKSVMAETTRLTCMVFIILVGATAFGLVFRGMRGDHYLTSLILGANLGPNTFLALVMVVIFIAGFF
;
A
#
# COMPACT_ATOMS: atom_id res chain seq x y z
N PRO A 1 -9.27 -5.50 23.25
CA PRO A 1 -8.11 -5.27 22.35
C PRO A 1 -8.32 -5.75 20.90
N GLU A 2 -9.22 -6.72 20.67
CA GLU A 2 -9.41 -7.37 19.36
C GLU A 2 -9.75 -6.40 18.20
N VAL A 3 -10.63 -5.41 18.41
CA VAL A 3 -10.98 -4.44 17.35
C VAL A 3 -9.79 -3.55 16.98
N ALA A 4 -8.98 -3.12 17.95
CA ALA A 4 -7.79 -2.31 17.68
C ALA A 4 -6.72 -3.11 16.93
N THR A 5 -6.43 -4.32 17.39
CA THR A 5 -5.46 -5.21 16.72
C THR A 5 -5.94 -5.62 15.32
N GLY A 6 -7.22 -5.96 15.17
CA GLY A 6 -7.82 -6.29 13.88
C GLY A 6 -7.84 -5.11 12.91
N THR A 7 -8.12 -3.90 13.40
CA THR A 7 -8.07 -2.67 12.59
C THR A 7 -6.65 -2.37 12.14
N ILE A 8 -5.65 -2.51 13.02
CA ILE A 8 -4.25 -2.31 12.67
C ILE A 8 -3.80 -3.35 11.63
N ALA A 9 -4.11 -4.62 11.86
CA ALA A 9 -3.77 -5.71 10.94
C ALA A 9 -4.43 -5.52 9.55
N ALA A 10 -5.71 -5.16 9.51
CA ALA A 10 -6.43 -4.87 8.28
C ALA A 10 -5.93 -3.59 7.60
N SER A 11 -5.57 -2.55 8.35
CA SER A 11 -5.03 -1.31 7.79
C SER A 11 -3.65 -1.49 7.15
N GLY A 12 -2.87 -2.48 7.62
CA GLY A 12 -1.58 -2.83 7.03
C GLY A 12 -1.69 -3.23 5.55
N THR A 13 -2.82 -3.84 5.14
CA THR A 13 -3.04 -4.21 3.73
C THR A 13 -3.39 -3.01 2.86
N LEU A 14 -3.93 -1.92 3.44
CA LEU A 14 -4.19 -0.67 2.70
C LEU A 14 -2.90 -0.03 2.19
N GLY A 15 -1.78 -0.21 2.90
CA GLY A 15 -0.47 0.29 2.47
C GLY A 15 0.00 -0.30 1.13
N GLN A 16 -0.58 -1.42 0.69
CA GLN A 16 -0.30 -1.99 -0.63
C GLN A 16 -1.08 -1.32 -1.77
N ILE A 17 -2.22 -0.68 -1.48
CA ILE A 17 -3.08 -0.03 -2.48
C ILE A 17 -2.85 1.48 -2.49
N ILE A 18 -2.79 2.11 -1.32
CA ILE A 18 -2.73 3.56 -1.21
C ILE A 18 -1.30 4.03 -1.54
N PRO A 19 -1.13 4.94 -2.52
CA PRO A 19 0.19 5.47 -2.83
C PRO A 19 0.86 6.19 -1.65
N PRO A 20 2.19 6.07 -1.47
CA PRO A 20 3.16 5.35 -2.30
C PRO A 20 3.20 3.83 -2.03
N SER A 21 2.86 3.03 -3.05
CA SER A 21 2.83 1.56 -2.95
C SER A 21 3.98 0.91 -3.73
N ILE A 22 4.80 0.13 -3.04
CA ILE A 22 5.91 -0.64 -3.64
C ILE A 22 5.37 -1.63 -4.68
N VAL A 23 4.25 -2.30 -4.39
CA VAL A 23 3.66 -3.31 -5.29
C VAL A 23 3.23 -2.68 -6.61
N LEU A 24 2.56 -1.52 -6.57
CA LEU A 24 2.14 -0.81 -7.77
C LEU A 24 3.33 -0.30 -8.59
N VAL A 25 4.39 0.19 -7.93
CA VAL A 25 5.63 0.62 -8.62
C VAL A 25 6.29 -0.55 -9.35
N LEU A 26 6.36 -1.72 -8.71
CA LEU A 26 6.93 -2.93 -9.31
C LEU A 26 6.08 -3.41 -10.47
N LEU A 27 4.76 -3.48 -10.28
CA LEU A 27 3.84 -3.91 -11.35
C LEU A 27 3.92 -2.97 -12.55
N GLY A 28 3.94 -1.65 -12.32
CA GLY A 28 4.12 -0.65 -13.37
C GLY A 28 5.42 -0.86 -14.15
N SER A 29 6.52 -1.12 -13.44
CA SER A 29 7.82 -1.41 -14.03
C SER A 29 7.83 -2.70 -14.87
N ILE A 30 7.15 -3.76 -14.39
CA ILE A 30 7.10 -5.06 -15.09
C ILE A 30 6.19 -4.98 -16.33
N LEU A 31 5.02 -4.37 -16.19
CA LEU A 31 4.04 -4.23 -17.26
C LEU A 31 4.42 -3.13 -18.27
N ASN A 32 5.50 -2.39 -18.02
CA ASN A 32 5.93 -1.24 -18.83
C ASN A 32 4.82 -0.19 -18.99
N VAL A 33 4.08 0.06 -17.91
CA VAL A 33 3.03 1.10 -17.85
C VAL A 33 3.44 2.23 -16.93
N SER A 34 2.85 3.41 -17.14
CA SER A 34 3.08 4.57 -16.28
C SER A 34 2.69 4.27 -14.84
N ILE A 35 3.65 4.44 -13.93
CA ILE A 35 3.43 4.30 -12.48
C ILE A 35 2.45 5.37 -11.99
N GLY A 36 2.48 6.57 -12.58
CA GLY A 36 1.53 7.64 -12.27
C GLY A 36 0.08 7.22 -12.58
N ASP A 37 -0.13 6.56 -13.71
CA ASP A 37 -1.46 6.08 -14.10
C ASP A 37 -1.93 4.93 -13.19
N MET A 38 -1.02 4.03 -12.82
CA MET A 38 -1.31 2.97 -11.84
C MET A 38 -1.73 3.57 -10.48
N PHE A 39 -1.04 4.61 -10.01
CA PHE A 39 -1.39 5.31 -8.77
C PHE A 39 -2.75 6.00 -8.89
N MET A 40 -2.99 6.73 -9.98
CA MET A 40 -4.27 7.42 -10.20
C MET A 40 -5.45 6.43 -10.28
N GLY A 41 -5.25 5.29 -10.95
CA GLY A 41 -6.23 4.20 -11.00
C GLY A 41 -6.49 3.54 -9.63
N ALA A 42 -5.51 3.55 -8.72
CA ALA A 42 -5.64 3.00 -7.37
C ALA A 42 -6.29 3.94 -6.36
N VAL A 43 -6.37 5.25 -6.62
CA VAL A 43 -6.92 6.25 -5.68
C VAL A 43 -8.40 5.98 -5.38
N ILE A 44 -9.23 5.79 -6.41
CA ILE A 44 -10.67 5.54 -6.24
C ILE A 44 -10.92 4.28 -5.42
N PRO A 45 -10.41 3.08 -5.78
CA PRO A 45 -10.63 1.88 -4.99
C PRO A 45 -10.03 1.99 -3.59
N GLY A 46 -8.89 2.67 -3.43
CA GLY A 46 -8.30 2.94 -2.11
C GLY A 46 -9.22 3.77 -1.21
N LEU A 47 -9.79 4.86 -1.72
CA LEU A 47 -10.72 5.71 -0.96
C LEU A 47 -12.02 4.99 -0.63
N VAL A 48 -12.55 4.18 -1.55
CA VAL A 48 -13.73 3.34 -1.28
C VAL A 48 -13.45 2.37 -0.14
N LEU A 49 -12.30 1.68 -0.16
CA LEU A 49 -11.94 0.72 0.87
C LEU A 49 -11.71 1.38 2.24
N VAL A 50 -11.03 2.52 2.28
CA VAL A 50 -10.88 3.33 3.52
C VAL A 50 -12.24 3.74 4.07
N SER A 51 -13.15 4.20 3.21
CA SER A 51 -14.49 4.60 3.60
C SER A 51 -15.29 3.42 4.18
N LEU A 52 -15.21 2.25 3.54
CA LEU A 52 -15.84 1.03 4.04
C LEU A 52 -15.28 0.60 5.39
N TYR A 53 -13.96 0.71 5.61
CA TYR A 53 -13.34 0.42 6.90
C TYR A 53 -13.80 1.38 7.99
N LEU A 54 -13.86 2.69 7.70
CA LEU A 54 -14.38 3.68 8.65
C LEU A 54 -15.84 3.40 9.01
N VAL A 55 -16.68 3.13 8.02
CA VAL A 55 -18.09 2.77 8.23
C VAL A 55 -18.19 1.51 9.10
N TRP A 56 -17.41 0.47 8.81
CA TRP A 56 -17.39 -0.75 9.61
C TRP A 56 -16.99 -0.49 11.06
N ILE A 57 -15.92 0.28 11.30
CA ILE A 57 -15.46 0.63 12.65
C ILE A 57 -16.55 1.40 13.41
N VAL A 58 -17.20 2.37 12.76
CA VAL A 58 -18.29 3.16 13.36
C VAL A 58 -19.49 2.27 13.69
N ILE A 59 -19.89 1.39 12.78
CA ILE A 59 -20.99 0.43 13.01
C ILE A 59 -20.67 -0.46 14.21
N VAL A 60 -19.46 -1.03 14.27
CA VAL A 60 -19.05 -1.89 15.39
C VAL A 60 -19.00 -1.11 16.71
N ALA A 61 -18.51 0.13 16.70
CA ALA A 61 -18.44 0.97 17.89
C ALA A 61 -19.84 1.33 18.45
N ILE A 62 -20.83 1.56 17.58
CA ILE A 62 -22.21 1.86 17.99
C ILE A 62 -22.95 0.57 18.39
N ALA A 63 -22.85 -0.48 17.58
CA ALA A 63 -23.61 -1.72 17.78
C ALA A 63 -23.08 -2.57 18.94
N ARG A 64 -21.77 -2.52 19.23
CA ARG A 64 -21.16 -3.22 20.36
C ARG A 64 -20.15 -2.34 21.11
N PRO A 65 -20.62 -1.45 21.99
CA PRO A 65 -19.77 -0.54 22.78
C PRO A 65 -18.76 -1.26 23.69
N GLU A 66 -19.01 -2.53 24.03
CA GLU A 66 -18.11 -3.38 24.80
C GLU A 66 -16.77 -3.66 24.09
N PHE A 67 -16.74 -3.66 22.75
CA PHE A 67 -15.52 -3.86 21.95
C PHE A 67 -14.73 -2.55 21.72
N ALA A 68 -15.37 -1.40 21.92
CA ALA A 68 -14.78 -0.06 21.85
C ALA A 68 -15.10 0.71 23.14
N PRO A 69 -14.62 0.25 24.32
CA PRO A 69 -14.94 0.87 25.59
C PRO A 69 -14.44 2.32 25.62
N ALA A 70 -15.27 3.21 26.12
CA ALA A 70 -14.91 4.62 26.28
C ALA A 70 -13.67 4.74 27.17
N MET A 71 -12.73 5.59 26.75
CA MET A 71 -11.51 5.88 27.50
C MET A 71 -11.87 6.29 28.95
N PRO A 72 -11.19 5.75 29.99
CA PRO A 72 -11.43 6.14 31.38
C PRO A 72 -11.31 7.65 31.57
N ARG A 73 -12.15 8.25 32.42
CA ARG A 73 -12.22 9.71 32.61
C ARG A 73 -10.89 10.31 33.08
N GLU A 74 -10.11 9.55 33.87
CA GLU A 74 -8.77 9.95 34.32
C GLU A 74 -7.73 10.05 33.19
N ASP A 75 -7.76 9.11 32.23
CA ASP A 75 -6.92 9.18 31.03
C ASP A 75 -7.40 10.25 30.05
N LEU A 76 -8.71 10.45 29.95
CA LEU A 76 -9.34 11.53 29.17
C LEU A 76 -8.91 12.91 29.65
N ASP A 77 -8.84 13.16 30.96
CA ASP A 77 -8.42 14.44 31.52
C ASP A 77 -6.91 14.67 31.34
N ARG A 78 -6.11 13.59 31.39
CA ARG A 78 -4.67 13.61 31.04
C ARG A 78 -4.44 13.83 29.55
N PHE A 79 -5.30 13.31 28.68
CA PHE A 79 -5.30 13.52 27.22
C PHE A 79 -5.92 14.86 26.80
N ARG A 80 -6.89 15.40 27.55
CA ARG A 80 -7.56 16.68 27.24
C ARG A 80 -6.70 17.90 27.50
N GLY A 81 -5.55 17.75 28.17
CA GLY A 81 -4.55 18.80 28.34
C GLY A 81 -4.26 19.49 26.99
N SER A 82 -4.72 20.73 26.90
CA SER A 82 -4.82 21.61 25.73
C SER A 82 -3.76 21.36 24.64
N GLY A 83 -4.24 21.09 23.42
CA GLY A 83 -3.40 21.05 22.21
C GLY A 83 -3.09 19.66 21.65
N VAL A 84 -3.76 18.58 22.09
CA VAL A 84 -3.56 17.24 21.50
C VAL A 84 -3.93 17.21 20.02
N VAL A 85 -5.06 17.82 19.63
CA VAL A 85 -5.44 17.92 18.22
C VAL A 85 -4.33 18.61 17.41
N TRP A 86 -3.73 19.68 17.96
CA TRP A 86 -2.63 20.39 17.33
C TRP A 86 -1.34 19.55 17.25
N ARG A 87 -0.99 18.81 18.31
CA ARG A 87 0.15 17.88 18.31
C ARG A 87 -0.02 16.75 17.30
N VAL A 88 -1.22 16.19 17.19
CA VAL A 88 -1.56 15.15 16.21
C VAL A 88 -1.42 15.74 14.81
N VAL A 89 -2.05 16.88 14.53
CA VAL A 89 -1.93 17.55 13.23
C VAL A 89 -0.46 17.84 12.90
N GLN A 90 0.32 18.41 13.82
CA GLN A 90 1.76 18.66 13.61
C GLN A 90 2.55 17.38 13.31
N ALA A 91 2.20 16.25 13.93
CA ALA A 91 2.86 14.97 13.67
C ALA A 91 2.56 14.43 12.26
N PHE A 92 1.37 14.71 11.72
CA PHE A 92 0.95 14.26 10.39
C PHE A 92 1.30 15.23 9.26
N VAL A 93 1.33 16.54 9.51
CA VAL A 93 1.60 17.59 8.50
C VAL A 93 2.83 17.27 7.67
N LEU A 94 3.88 16.78 8.34
CA LEU A 94 5.20 16.65 7.74
C LEU A 94 5.34 15.38 6.89
N PRO A 95 4.91 14.18 7.34
CA PRO A 95 4.71 13.03 6.46
C PRO A 95 3.77 13.30 5.29
N PHE A 96 2.64 13.98 5.53
CA PHE A 96 1.69 14.33 4.46
C PHE A 96 2.30 15.29 3.44
N ALA A 97 3.08 16.28 3.88
CA ALA A 97 3.79 17.18 2.98
C ALA A 97 4.78 16.42 2.08
N LEU A 98 5.51 15.43 2.61
CA LEU A 98 6.37 14.55 1.81
C LEU A 98 5.57 13.72 0.80
N ILE A 99 4.46 13.12 1.23
CA ILE A 99 3.58 12.35 0.35
C ILE A 99 3.05 13.23 -0.78
N LEU A 100 2.54 14.42 -0.48
CA LEU A 100 2.04 15.38 -1.46
C LEU A 100 3.14 15.89 -2.39
N ALA A 101 4.36 16.09 -1.91
CA ALA A 101 5.49 16.49 -2.75
C ALA A 101 5.86 15.37 -3.74
N VAL A 102 5.94 14.12 -3.28
CA VAL A 102 6.28 12.96 -4.12
C VAL A 102 5.16 12.65 -5.11
N LEU A 103 3.92 12.47 -4.65
CA LEU A 103 2.79 12.18 -5.54
C LEU A 103 2.43 13.35 -6.43
N GLY A 104 2.48 14.58 -5.92
CA GLY A 104 2.22 15.79 -6.69
C GLY A 104 3.22 15.97 -7.82
N SER A 105 4.51 15.70 -7.58
CA SER A 105 5.53 15.78 -8.64
C SER A 105 5.38 14.69 -9.70
N ILE A 106 4.93 13.49 -9.33
CA ILE A 106 4.60 12.40 -10.28
C ILE A 106 3.37 12.78 -11.13
N PHE A 107 2.27 13.20 -10.50
CA PHE A 107 1.02 13.51 -11.20
C PHE A 107 1.11 14.77 -12.06
N ALA A 108 1.89 15.76 -11.64
CA ALA A 108 2.16 16.95 -12.43
C ALA A 108 3.15 16.68 -13.59
N GLY A 109 3.71 15.48 -13.69
CA GLY A 109 4.70 15.13 -14.72
C GLY A 109 6.04 15.87 -14.57
N ILE A 110 6.29 16.48 -13.41
CA ILE A 110 7.50 17.27 -13.14
C ILE A 110 8.69 16.34 -12.88
N ALA A 111 8.43 15.21 -12.21
CA ALA A 111 9.45 14.23 -11.85
C ALA A 111 9.02 12.82 -12.25
N SER A 112 9.98 12.05 -12.76
CA SER A 112 9.82 10.61 -12.92
C SER A 112 9.68 9.92 -11.54
N PRO A 113 9.09 8.71 -11.47
CA PRO A 113 8.96 7.98 -10.20
C PRO A 113 10.31 7.75 -9.48
N THR A 114 11.40 7.59 -10.25
CA THR A 114 12.76 7.46 -9.71
C THR A 114 13.29 8.77 -9.11
N GLU A 115 13.03 9.91 -9.77
CA GLU A 115 13.41 11.23 -9.25
C GLU A 115 12.56 11.60 -8.02
N ALA A 116 11.26 11.33 -8.08
CA ALA A 116 10.34 11.53 -6.96
C ALA A 116 10.74 10.67 -5.75
N ALA A 117 11.20 9.44 -5.95
CA ALA A 117 11.73 8.59 -4.88
C ALA A 117 13.01 9.18 -4.25
N ALA A 118 13.92 9.74 -5.07
CA ALA A 118 15.12 10.41 -4.56
C ALA A 118 14.77 11.64 -3.72
N VAL A 119 13.82 12.47 -4.18
CA VAL A 119 13.29 13.61 -3.42
C VAL A 119 12.63 13.15 -2.12
N GLY A 120 11.86 12.06 -2.15
CA GLY A 120 11.25 11.46 -0.97
C GLY A 120 12.29 10.99 0.06
N ALA A 121 13.36 10.31 -0.39
CA ALA A 121 14.43 9.82 0.48
C ALA A 121 15.24 10.96 1.11
N LEU A 122 15.59 11.99 0.32
CA LEU A 122 16.23 13.20 0.83
C LEU A 122 15.32 13.92 1.84
N GLY A 123 14.04 14.08 1.50
CA GLY A 123 13.03 14.68 2.37
C GLY A 123 12.88 13.94 3.69
N ALA A 124 12.80 12.61 3.68
CA ALA A 124 12.73 11.77 4.88
C ALA A 124 14.00 11.86 5.74
N THR A 125 15.17 11.94 5.11
CA THR A 125 16.46 12.10 5.80
C THR A 125 16.56 13.43 6.52
N LEU A 126 16.22 14.53 5.83
CA LEU A 126 16.13 15.87 6.42
C LEU A 126 15.12 15.90 7.57
N LEU A 127 13.97 15.23 7.41
CA LEU A 127 12.94 15.11 8.44
C LEU A 127 13.44 14.48 9.72
N THR A 128 14.11 13.34 9.55
CA THR A 128 14.60 12.51 10.64
C THR A 128 15.70 13.26 11.39
N THR A 129 16.49 14.06 10.65
CA THR A 129 17.52 14.94 11.20
C THR A 129 16.90 16.08 12.01
N PHE A 130 15.89 16.79 11.49
CA PHE A 130 15.20 17.87 12.22
C PHE A 130 14.46 17.37 13.45
N GLN A 131 13.93 16.16 13.42
CA GLN A 131 13.32 15.52 14.59
C GLN A 131 14.36 15.00 15.60
N ARG A 132 15.67 15.16 15.34
CA ARG A 132 16.78 14.65 16.16
C ARG A 132 16.73 13.13 16.38
N LYS A 133 16.17 12.39 15.41
CA LYS A 133 16.05 10.92 15.43
C LYS A 133 17.04 10.24 14.50
N PHE A 134 17.89 11.01 13.82
CA PHE A 134 18.89 10.48 12.91
C PHE A 134 20.06 9.88 13.70
N THR A 135 20.17 8.56 13.68
CA THR A 135 21.26 7.80 14.31
C THR A 135 21.82 6.79 13.32
N TYR A 136 23.06 6.35 13.55
CA TYR A 136 23.68 5.30 12.74
C TYR A 136 22.88 3.99 12.80
N GLU A 137 22.27 3.69 13.95
CA GLU A 137 21.40 2.52 14.13
C GLU A 137 20.14 2.61 13.26
N THR A 138 19.45 3.76 13.27
CA THR A 138 18.28 4.00 12.40
C THR A 138 18.66 3.86 10.92
N LEU A 139 19.78 4.47 10.51
CA LEU A 139 20.25 4.39 9.12
C LEU A 139 20.56 2.93 8.72
N LYS A 140 21.32 2.20 9.54
CA LYS A 140 21.67 0.80 9.28
C LYS A 140 20.43 -0.09 9.22
N SER A 141 19.47 0.12 10.11
CA SER A 141 18.19 -0.60 10.13
C SER A 141 17.41 -0.38 8.83
N VAL A 142 17.20 0.88 8.44
CA VAL A 142 16.46 1.24 7.21
C VAL A 142 17.16 0.70 5.96
N MET A 143 18.48 0.79 5.87
CA MET A 143 19.24 0.23 4.73
C MET A 143 19.11 -1.29 4.65
N ALA A 144 19.21 -1.99 5.78
CA ALA A 144 19.07 -3.44 5.84
C ALA A 144 17.65 -3.89 5.45
N GLU A 145 16.63 -3.21 5.97
CA GLU A 145 15.22 -3.50 5.65
C GLU A 145 14.92 -3.22 4.17
N THR A 146 15.36 -2.07 3.65
CA THR A 146 15.20 -1.71 2.22
C THR A 146 15.89 -2.75 1.33
N THR A 147 17.11 -3.17 1.68
CA THR A 147 17.85 -4.20 0.92
C THR A 147 17.11 -5.53 0.97
N ARG A 148 16.65 -5.96 2.14
CA ARG A 148 15.92 -7.23 2.31
C ARG A 148 14.64 -7.27 1.47
N LEU A 149 13.81 -6.22 1.54
CA LEU A 149 12.58 -6.11 0.76
C LEU A 149 12.89 -6.13 -0.74
N THR A 150 13.91 -5.38 -1.16
CA THR A 150 14.36 -5.32 -2.55
C THR A 150 14.82 -6.69 -3.04
N CYS A 151 15.67 -7.39 -2.28
CA CYS A 151 16.15 -8.73 -2.62
C CYS A 151 15.00 -9.75 -2.72
N MET A 152 14.05 -9.74 -1.77
CA MET A 152 12.89 -10.62 -1.79
C MET A 152 12.08 -10.41 -3.08
N VAL A 153 11.80 -9.16 -3.43
CA VAL A 153 11.09 -8.81 -4.66
C VAL A 153 11.86 -9.29 -5.88
N PHE A 154 13.16 -8.98 -6.00
CA PHE A 154 13.96 -9.39 -7.16
C PHE A 154 14.02 -10.91 -7.33
N ILE A 155 14.14 -11.68 -6.25
CA ILE A 155 14.09 -13.15 -6.32
C ILE A 155 12.75 -13.64 -6.87
N ILE A 156 11.63 -13.07 -6.40
CA ILE A 156 10.30 -13.39 -6.92
C ILE A 156 10.21 -13.06 -8.42
N LEU A 157 10.75 -11.90 -8.85
CA LEU A 157 10.75 -11.51 -10.26
C LEU A 157 11.61 -12.42 -11.14
N VAL A 158 12.79 -12.82 -10.67
CA VAL A 158 13.65 -13.77 -11.39
C VAL A 158 12.94 -15.12 -11.53
N GLY A 159 12.30 -15.61 -10.47
CA GLY A 159 11.52 -16.85 -10.53
C GLY A 159 10.33 -16.76 -11.49
N ALA A 160 9.55 -15.68 -11.39
CA ALA A 160 8.38 -15.45 -12.25
C ALA A 160 8.76 -15.29 -13.72
N THR A 161 9.86 -14.60 -14.02
CA THR A 161 10.34 -14.42 -15.39
C THR A 161 10.91 -15.71 -15.96
N ALA A 162 11.70 -16.46 -15.20
CA ALA A 162 12.21 -17.77 -15.61
C ALA A 162 11.07 -18.76 -15.90
N PHE A 163 10.09 -18.85 -14.99
CA PHE A 163 8.88 -19.65 -15.20
C PHE A 163 8.11 -19.19 -16.43
N GLY A 164 7.86 -17.88 -16.57
CA GLY A 164 7.13 -17.32 -17.70
C GLY A 164 7.80 -17.60 -19.05
N LEU A 165 9.13 -17.57 -19.11
CA LEU A 165 9.90 -17.90 -20.31
C LEU A 165 9.80 -19.39 -20.67
N VAL A 166 9.98 -20.30 -19.70
CA VAL A 166 9.84 -21.74 -19.94
C VAL A 166 8.40 -22.09 -20.33
N PHE A 167 7.41 -21.52 -19.64
CA PHE A 167 5.99 -21.73 -19.92
C PHE A 167 5.62 -21.32 -21.34
N ARG A 168 6.06 -20.14 -21.81
CA ARG A 168 5.89 -19.70 -23.20
C ARG A 168 6.68 -20.58 -24.17
N GLY A 169 7.90 -20.99 -23.81
CA GLY A 169 8.71 -21.91 -24.61
C GLY A 169 8.02 -23.26 -24.85
N MET A 170 7.24 -23.73 -23.87
CA MET A 170 6.39 -24.93 -23.97
C MET A 170 5.04 -24.70 -24.66
N ARG A 171 4.78 -23.50 -25.20
CA ARG A 171 3.48 -23.08 -25.75
C ARG A 171 2.32 -23.14 -24.73
N GLY A 172 2.64 -23.00 -23.44
CA GLY A 172 1.64 -22.99 -22.38
C GLY A 172 0.65 -21.83 -22.49
N ASP A 173 1.10 -20.69 -23.01
CA ASP A 173 0.28 -19.50 -23.30
C ASP A 173 -0.77 -19.78 -24.38
N HIS A 174 -0.41 -20.51 -25.45
CA HIS A 174 -1.36 -20.96 -26.45
C HIS A 174 -2.37 -21.96 -25.89
N TYR A 175 -1.93 -22.89 -25.05
CA TYR A 175 -2.81 -23.84 -24.37
C TYR A 175 -3.82 -23.15 -23.45
N LEU A 176 -3.38 -22.16 -22.67
CA LEU A 176 -4.28 -21.39 -21.81
C LEU A 176 -5.28 -20.58 -22.65
N THR A 177 -4.80 -19.94 -23.72
CA THR A 177 -5.64 -19.13 -24.60
C THR A 177 -6.70 -19.98 -25.31
N SER A 178 -6.34 -21.19 -25.77
CA SER A 178 -7.31 -22.10 -26.42
C SER A 178 -8.33 -22.65 -25.44
N LEU A 179 -7.96 -22.91 -24.18
CA LEU A 179 -8.92 -23.27 -23.13
C LEU A 179 -9.92 -22.13 -22.86
N ILE A 180 -9.43 -20.89 -22.77
CA ILE A 180 -10.28 -19.72 -22.51
C ILE A 180 -11.24 -19.47 -23.67
N LEU A 181 -10.73 -19.47 -24.91
CA LEU A 181 -11.56 -19.28 -26.11
C LEU A 181 -12.53 -20.45 -26.33
N GLY A 182 -12.11 -21.67 -26.01
CA GLY A 182 -12.94 -22.88 -26.09
C GLY A 182 -14.07 -22.92 -25.05
N ALA A 183 -13.90 -22.27 -23.90
CA ALA A 183 -14.95 -22.14 -22.89
C ALA A 183 -16.07 -21.16 -23.32
N ASN A 184 -15.89 -20.42 -24.42
CA ASN A 184 -16.85 -19.47 -25.00
C ASN A 184 -17.45 -18.49 -23.96
N LEU A 185 -16.63 -18.07 -22.99
CA LEU A 185 -17.05 -17.18 -21.92
C LEU A 185 -17.16 -15.74 -22.45
N GLY A 186 -18.23 -15.04 -22.05
CA GLY A 186 -18.32 -13.61 -22.27
C GLY A 186 -17.20 -12.86 -21.53
N PRO A 187 -16.73 -11.70 -22.04
CA PRO A 187 -15.63 -10.95 -21.42
C PRO A 187 -15.81 -10.67 -19.92
N ASN A 188 -17.04 -10.29 -19.53
CA ASN A 188 -17.38 -10.01 -18.13
C ASN A 188 -17.36 -11.27 -17.26
N THR A 189 -17.81 -12.41 -17.80
CA THR A 189 -17.81 -13.69 -17.08
C THR A 189 -16.39 -14.21 -16.89
N PHE A 190 -15.54 -14.09 -17.92
CA PHE A 190 -14.12 -14.42 -17.81
C PHE A 190 -13.41 -13.53 -16.79
N LEU A 191 -13.65 -12.22 -16.84
CA LEU A 191 -13.08 -11.28 -15.86
C LEU A 191 -13.50 -11.63 -14.43
N ALA A 192 -14.79 -11.93 -14.20
CA ALA A 192 -15.29 -12.33 -12.89
C ALA A 192 -14.63 -13.63 -12.39
N LEU A 193 -14.45 -14.62 -13.26
CA LEU A 193 -13.74 -15.86 -12.94
C LEU A 193 -12.29 -15.59 -12.52
N VAL A 194 -11.56 -14.77 -13.29
CA VAL A 194 -10.18 -14.40 -12.96
C VAL A 194 -10.11 -13.65 -11.63
N MET A 195 -11.06 -12.76 -11.34
CA MET A 195 -11.15 -12.07 -10.05
C MET A 195 -11.36 -13.05 -8.88
N VAL A 196 -12.20 -14.08 -9.05
CA VAL A 196 -12.40 -15.13 -8.03
C VAL A 196 -11.13 -15.96 -7.83
N VAL A 197 -10.45 -16.34 -8.90
CA VAL A 197 -9.19 -17.10 -8.80
C VAL A 197 -8.12 -16.28 -8.09
N ILE A 198 -7.97 -14.99 -8.43
CA ILE A 198 -7.03 -14.08 -7.75
C ILE A 198 -7.40 -13.89 -6.29
N PHE A 199 -8.69 -13.76 -5.97
CA PHE A 199 -9.17 -13.66 -4.60
C PHE A 199 -8.78 -14.89 -3.78
N ILE A 200 -9.04 -16.09 -4.29
CA ILE A 200 -8.67 -17.35 -3.62
C ILE A 200 -7.14 -17.45 -3.47
N ALA A 201 -6.39 -17.13 -4.53
CA ALA A 201 -4.93 -17.14 -4.50
C ALA A 201 -4.37 -16.16 -3.45
N GLY A 202 -5.04 -15.03 -3.20
CA GLY A 202 -4.64 -14.06 -2.18
C GLY A 202 -4.79 -14.53 -0.73
N PHE A 203 -5.45 -15.67 -0.45
CA PHE A 203 -5.49 -16.27 0.88
C PHE A 203 -4.27 -17.15 1.20
N PHE A 204 -3.46 -17.50 0.20
CA PHE A 204 -2.30 -18.39 0.31
C PHE A 204 -0.99 -17.61 0.12
#